data_AF-A0AAV3ELE9-F1
#
_entry.id   AF-A0AAV3ELE9-F1
#
_cell.length_a   1.000
_cell.length_b   1.000
_cell.length_c   1.000
_cell.angle_alpha   90.00
_cell.angle_beta   90.00
_cell.angle_gamma   90.00
#
_symmetry.space_group_name_H-M   'P 1'
#
loop_
_entity.id
_entity.type
_entity.pdbx_description
1 polymer ?
#
loop_
_entity_poly.entity_id
_entity_poly.type
_entity_poly.pdbx_seq_one_letter_code
_entity_poly.pdbx_strand_id
1 'polypeptide(L)'
;MVVLAKDDYYVIVYKLLSYLYSCLKKGTYVDIENLRDVIKVDIVDSYWNYIILELYKEGYIDGITKIKYIGDINENVKINKNIRIKPKGIEFLESNSFVAKAKEFIKEAGEILFWL
;
A
#
# COMPACT_ATOMS: atom_id res chain seq x y z
N MET A 1 -25.53 -1.96 -2.65
CA MET A 1 -24.13 -1.91 -3.09
C MET A 1 -23.30 -1.37 -1.94
N VAL A 2 -22.22 -2.05 -1.56
CA VAL A 2 -21.20 -1.41 -0.71
C VAL A 2 -20.47 -0.43 -1.63
N VAL A 3 -20.59 0.86 -1.35
CA VAL A 3 -19.88 1.91 -2.10
C VAL A 3 -18.44 1.91 -1.58
N LEU A 4 -17.48 1.66 -2.47
CA LEU A 4 -16.07 1.82 -2.16
C LEU A 4 -15.72 3.33 -2.06
N ALA A 5 -14.78 3.66 -1.18
CA ALA A 5 -14.28 5.00 -0.93
C ALA A 5 -12.75 5.05 -1.12
N LYS A 6 -12.19 6.26 -1.23
CA LYS A 6 -10.75 6.45 -1.45
C LYS A 6 -9.88 5.97 -0.29
N ASP A 7 -10.43 6.01 0.91
CA ASP A 7 -9.82 5.59 2.17
C ASP A 7 -10.15 4.14 2.53
N ASP A 8 -10.81 3.36 1.65
CA ASP A 8 -11.01 1.93 1.91
C ASP A 8 -9.70 1.15 1.91
N TYR A 9 -9.61 0.17 2.81
CA TYR A 9 -8.43 -0.69 2.98
C TYR A 9 -7.90 -1.24 1.66
N TYR A 10 -8.76 -1.90 0.87
CA TYR A 10 -8.34 -2.54 -0.38
C TYR A 10 -8.00 -1.55 -1.49
N VAL A 11 -8.54 -0.33 -1.45
CA VAL A 11 -8.16 0.76 -2.36
C VAL A 11 -6.74 1.20 -2.07
N ILE A 12 -6.41 1.47 -0.80
CA ILE A 12 -5.07 1.85 -0.37
C ILE A 12 -4.06 0.74 -0.67
N VAL A 13 -4.40 -0.52 -0.33
CA VAL A 13 -3.54 -1.68 -0.58
C VAL A 13 -3.28 -1.87 -2.08
N TYR A 14 -4.31 -1.76 -2.93
CA TYR A 14 -4.14 -1.86 -4.37
C TYR A 14 -3.16 -0.80 -4.89
N LYS A 15 -3.32 0.47 -4.50
CA LYS A 15 -2.45 1.56 -4.95
C LYS A 15 -1.00 1.36 -4.51
N LEU A 16 -0.78 1.02 -3.23
CA LEU A 16 0.55 0.78 -2.68
C LEU A 16 1.25 -0.40 -3.37
N LEU A 17 0.61 -1.57 -3.40
CA LEU A 17 1.20 -2.78 -3.97
C LEU A 17 1.47 -2.61 -5.48
N SER A 18 0.56 -1.96 -6.21
CA SER A 18 0.75 -1.67 -7.64
C SER A 18 1.91 -0.71 -7.88
N TYR A 19 2.08 0.32 -7.04
CA TYR A 19 3.23 1.24 -7.13
C TYR A 19 4.55 0.50 -6.87
N LEU A 20 4.63 -0.27 -5.77
CA LEU A 20 5.81 -1.08 -5.45
C LEU A 20 6.15 -2.07 -6.58
N TYR A 21 5.13 -2.70 -7.18
CA TYR A 21 5.34 -3.62 -8.30
C TYR A 21 5.81 -2.90 -9.56
N SER A 22 5.30 -1.71 -9.85
CA SER A 22 5.77 -0.87 -10.95
C SER A 22 7.24 -0.48 -10.78
N CYS A 23 7.63 -0.03 -9.59
CA CYS A 23 9.02 0.29 -9.27
C CYS A 23 9.93 -0.93 -9.47
N LEU A 24 9.50 -2.10 -8.99
CA LEU A 24 10.22 -3.37 -9.16
C LEU A 24 10.39 -3.74 -10.64
N LYS A 25 9.32 -3.67 -11.45
CA LYS A 25 9.38 -3.99 -12.89
C LYS A 25 10.27 -3.03 -13.68
N LYS A 26 10.29 -1.75 -13.29
CA LYS A 26 11.07 -0.70 -13.96
C LYS A 26 12.52 -0.61 -13.46
N GLY A 27 12.88 -1.31 -12.39
CA GLY A 27 14.20 -1.20 -11.76
C GLY A 27 14.46 0.18 -11.14
N THR A 28 13.40 0.87 -10.68
CA THR A 28 13.48 2.21 -10.09
C THR A 28 13.32 2.18 -8.58
N TYR A 29 13.85 3.18 -7.88
CA TYR A 29 13.65 3.34 -6.44
C TYR A 29 12.23 3.80 -6.11
N VAL A 30 11.75 3.39 -4.94
CA VAL A 30 10.49 3.87 -4.36
C VAL A 30 10.72 5.26 -3.79
N ASP A 31 9.87 6.22 -4.13
CA ASP A 31 9.87 7.54 -3.50
C ASP A 31 9.20 7.45 -2.12
N ILE A 32 9.99 7.15 -1.09
CA ILE A 32 9.50 6.94 0.27
C ILE A 32 9.06 8.26 0.91
N GLU A 33 9.77 9.34 0.61
CA GLU A 33 9.51 10.66 1.21
C GLU A 33 8.13 11.18 0.79
N ASN A 34 7.74 10.95 -0.47
CA ASN A 34 6.44 11.37 -1.00
C ASN A 34 5.48 10.19 -1.24
N LEU A 35 5.71 9.03 -0.61
CA LEU A 35 5.01 7.78 -0.97
C LEU A 35 3.49 7.94 -1.00
N ARG A 36 2.91 8.56 0.03
CA ARG A 36 1.46 8.75 0.19
C ARG A 36 0.88 9.70 -0.84
N ASP A 37 1.61 10.77 -1.17
CA ASP A 37 1.22 11.73 -2.20
C ASP A 37 1.31 11.09 -3.59
N VAL A 38 2.39 10.36 -3.85
CA VAL A 38 2.57 9.59 -5.08
C VAL A 38 1.37 8.69 -5.26
N ILE A 39 1.04 7.84 -4.28
CA ILE A 39 -0.09 6.92 -4.39
C ILE A 39 -1.47 7.55 -4.10
N LYS A 40 -1.56 8.87 -3.90
CA LYS A 40 -2.81 9.61 -3.64
C LYS A 40 -3.64 9.03 -2.48
N VAL A 41 -3.01 8.88 -1.32
CA VAL A 41 -3.62 8.35 -0.09
C VAL A 41 -3.54 9.38 1.03
N ASP A 42 -4.72 9.85 1.44
CA ASP A 42 -4.90 10.79 2.55
C ASP A 42 -5.76 10.11 3.64
N ILE A 43 -5.12 9.72 4.76
CA ILE A 43 -5.71 8.99 5.89
C ILE A 43 -4.96 9.37 7.18
N VAL A 44 -5.48 8.99 8.34
CA VAL A 44 -4.74 9.18 9.60
C VAL A 44 -3.56 8.21 9.73
N ASP A 45 -2.48 8.64 10.38
CA ASP A 45 -1.24 7.87 10.51
C ASP A 45 -1.43 6.52 11.21
N SER A 46 -2.35 6.44 12.17
CA SER A 46 -2.68 5.18 12.83
C SER A 46 -3.19 4.12 11.85
N TYR A 47 -3.97 4.54 10.85
CA TYR A 47 -4.49 3.63 9.84
C TYR A 47 -3.43 3.28 8.79
N TRP A 48 -2.62 4.26 8.39
CA TRP A 48 -1.45 4.00 7.53
C TRP A 48 -0.51 2.97 8.15
N ASN A 49 -0.15 3.15 9.43
CA ASN A 49 0.72 2.23 10.17
C ASN A 49 0.10 0.84 10.27
N TYR A 50 -1.20 0.75 10.54
CA TYR A 50 -1.93 -0.52 10.55
C TYR A 50 -1.82 -1.25 9.21
N ILE A 51 -2.12 -0.58 8.09
CA ILE A 51 -2.07 -1.19 6.75
C ILE A 51 -0.67 -1.71 6.45
N ILE A 52 0.36 -0.87 6.61
CA ILE A 52 1.75 -1.25 6.32
C ILE A 52 2.20 -2.43 7.19
N LEU A 53 1.84 -2.43 8.46
CA LEU A 53 2.18 -3.49 9.40
C LEU A 53 1.52 -4.83 9.02
N GLU A 54 0.23 -4.82 8.67
CA GLU A 54 -0.47 -6.04 8.25
C GLU A 54 0.07 -6.58 6.92
N LEU A 55 0.36 -5.70 5.95
CA LEU A 55 1.00 -6.11 4.70
C LEU A 55 2.37 -6.75 4.93
N TYR A 56 3.14 -6.24 5.90
CA TYR A 56 4.42 -6.83 6.27
C TYR A 56 4.26 -8.19 6.97
N LYS A 57 3.37 -8.28 7.97
CA LYS A 57 3.10 -9.52 8.73
C LYS A 57 2.61 -10.64 7.83
N GLU A 58 1.67 -10.33 6.94
CA GLU A 58 1.17 -11.29 5.94
C GLU A 58 2.21 -11.64 4.88
N GLY A 59 3.27 -10.85 4.77
CA GLY A 59 4.33 -11.07 3.80
C GLY A 59 3.95 -10.67 2.38
N TYR A 60 3.11 -9.66 2.23
CA TYR A 60 2.89 -8.98 0.96
C TYR A 60 4.02 -8.01 0.64
N ILE A 61 4.67 -7.42 1.66
CA ILE A 61 5.80 -6.50 1.52
C ILE A 61 6.99 -6.89 2.42
N ASP A 62 8.12 -6.23 2.20
CA ASP A 62 9.33 -6.27 3.01
C ASP A 62 9.95 -4.86 3.11
N GLY A 63 10.98 -4.66 3.93
CA GLY A 63 11.70 -3.39 4.03
C GLY A 63 11.01 -2.36 4.93
N ILE A 64 10.42 -2.81 6.04
CA ILE A 64 9.99 -1.93 7.13
C ILE A 64 10.76 -2.23 8.42
N THR A 65 10.81 -1.26 9.32
CA THR A 65 11.24 -1.44 10.71
C THR A 65 10.08 -1.12 11.62
N LYS A 66 9.74 -2.06 12.52
CA LYS A 66 8.77 -1.82 13.58
C LYS A 66 9.41 -0.94 14.66
N ILE A 67 8.69 0.09 15.09
CA ILE A 67 9.12 1.00 16.14
C ILE A 67 8.08 0.97 17.24
N LYS A 68 8.54 0.91 18.50
CA LYS A 68 7.69 1.02 19.67
C LYS A 68 8.28 2.07 20.60
N TYR A 69 7.61 3.21 20.72
CA TYR A 69 7.99 4.23 21.69
C TYR A 69 7.36 3.92 23.05
N ILE A 70 7.97 4.46 24.11
CA ILE A 70 7.41 4.35 25.46
C ILE A 70 6.08 5.12 25.50
N GLY A 71 5.00 4.44 25.88
CA GLY A 71 3.65 5.02 25.92
C GLY A 71 2.81 4.76 24.66
N ASP A 72 3.39 4.19 23.60
CA ASP A 72 2.61 3.79 22.43
C ASP A 72 1.68 2.62 22.77
N ILE A 73 0.40 2.77 22.40
CA ILE A 73 -0.58 1.68 22.46
C ILE A 73 -0.39 0.73 21.26
N ASN A 74 0.04 1.26 20.10
CA ASN A 74 0.17 0.53 18.84
C ASN A 74 1.61 0.52 18.32
N GLU A 75 2.00 -0.50 17.54
CA GLU A 75 3.28 -0.51 16.83
C GLU A 75 3.30 0.58 15.76
N ASN A 76 4.31 1.44 15.78
CA ASN A 76 4.61 2.37 14.70
C ASN A 76 5.49 1.67 13.64
N VAL A 77 5.47 2.17 12.41
CA VAL A 77 6.30 1.62 11.33
C VAL A 77 7.16 2.70 10.70
N LYS A 78 8.40 2.34 10.40
CA LYS A 78 9.29 3.10 9.52
C LYS A 78 9.48 2.34 8.23
N ILE A 79 9.21 3.00 7.11
CA ILE A 79 9.47 2.46 5.78
C ILE A 79 10.94 2.71 5.43
N ASN A 80 11.66 1.65 5.03
CA ASN A 80 13.09 1.73 4.71
C ASN A 80 13.31 1.84 3.19
N LYS A 81 14.50 2.31 2.80
CA LYS A 81 14.93 2.47 1.39
C LYS A 81 14.82 1.20 0.54
N ASN A 82 14.82 0.03 1.18
CA ASN A 82 14.69 -1.27 0.52
C ASN A 82 13.24 -1.82 0.52
N ILE A 83 12.22 -0.98 0.76
CA ILE A 83 10.83 -1.41 0.66
C ILE A 83 10.54 -1.99 -0.72
N ARG A 84 9.88 -3.15 -0.72
CA ARG A 84 9.52 -3.87 -1.94
C ARG A 84 8.30 -4.75 -1.71
N ILE A 85 7.57 -4.98 -2.79
CA ILE A 85 6.57 -6.04 -2.85
C ILE A 85 7.24 -7.42 -2.87
N LYS A 86 6.62 -8.42 -2.25
CA LYS A 86 7.03 -9.83 -2.28
C LYS A 86 6.14 -10.64 -3.23
N PRO A 87 6.54 -11.85 -3.66
CA PRO A 87 5.72 -12.70 -4.54
C PRO A 87 4.27 -12.88 -4.08
N LYS A 88 4.04 -13.09 -2.77
CA LYS A 88 2.69 -13.19 -2.20
C LYS A 88 1.86 -11.91 -2.41
N GLY A 89 2.49 -10.73 -2.41
CA GLY A 89 1.82 -9.46 -2.70
C GLY A 89 1.45 -9.31 -4.17
N ILE A 90 2.28 -9.86 -5.08
CA ILE A 90 1.97 -9.89 -6.51
C ILE A 90 0.80 -10.84 -6.78
N GLU A 91 0.83 -12.05 -6.21
CA GLU A 91 -0.28 -13.00 -6.29
C GLU A 91 -1.58 -12.41 -5.74
N PHE A 92 -1.50 -11.65 -4.64
CA PHE A 92 -2.65 -10.98 -4.04
C PHE A 92 -3.27 -9.91 -4.97
N LEU A 93 -2.44 -9.16 -5.71
CA LEU A 93 -2.93 -8.21 -6.72
C LEU A 93 -3.70 -8.90 -7.86
N GLU A 94 -3.33 -10.12 -8.21
CA GLU A 94 -3.91 -10.86 -9.33
C GLU A 94 -5.15 -11.69 -8.95
N SER A 95 -5.18 -12.23 -7.72
CA SER A 95 -6.15 -13.26 -7.32
C SER A 95 -7.22 -12.79 -6.33
N ASN A 96 -7.04 -11.66 -5.64
CA ASN A 96 -7.97 -11.22 -4.61
C ASN A 96 -9.16 -10.41 -5.18
N SER A 97 -10.39 -10.87 -4.90
CA SER A 97 -11.62 -10.25 -5.43
C SER A 97 -11.91 -8.85 -4.88
N PHE A 98 -11.47 -8.52 -3.66
CA PHE A 98 -11.62 -7.17 -3.11
C PHE A 98 -10.63 -6.19 -3.74
N VAL A 99 -9.40 -6.64 -4.01
CA VAL A 99 -8.40 -5.85 -4.75
C VAL A 99 -8.86 -5.62 -6.20
N ALA A 100 -9.46 -6.63 -6.84
CA ALA A 100 -10.04 -6.48 -8.18
C ALA A 100 -11.14 -5.40 -8.19
N LYS A 101 -12.04 -5.40 -7.21
CA LYS A 101 -13.07 -4.36 -7.06
C LYS A 101 -12.48 -2.98 -6.80
N ALA A 102 -11.43 -2.89 -5.99
CA ALA A 102 -10.72 -1.63 -5.74
C ALA A 102 -10.08 -1.06 -7.02
N LYS A 103 -9.50 -1.93 -7.85
CA LYS A 103 -8.98 -1.56 -9.18
C LYS A 103 -10.08 -1.02 -10.10
N GLU A 104 -11.24 -1.70 -10.14
CA GLU A 104 -12.39 -1.26 -10.94
C GLU A 104 -12.90 0.11 -10.46
N PHE A 105 -13.05 0.29 -9.15
CA PHE A 105 -13.44 1.56 -8.55
C PHE A 105 -12.52 2.72 -8.94
N ILE A 106 -11.20 2.54 -8.87
CA ILE A 106 -10.21 3.57 -9.25
C ILE A 106 -10.32 3.90 -10.74
N LYS A 107 -10.52 2.89 -11.59
CA LYS A 107 -10.69 3.07 -13.04
C LYS A 107 -11.96 3.87 -13.36
N GLU A 108 -13.08 3.54 -12.70
CA GLU A 108 -14.36 4.23 -12.87
C GLU A 108 -14.31 5.67 -12.36
N ALA A 109 -13.58 5.92 -11.27
CA ALA A 109 -13.35 7.26 -10.74
C ALA A 109 -12.48 8.15 -11.64
N GLY A 110 -11.91 7.61 -12.72
CA GLY A 110 -11.03 8.35 -13.64
C GLY A 110 -9.72 8.79 -13.00
N GLU A 111 -9.29 8.12 -11.93
CA GLU A 111 -8.08 8.52 -11.20
C GLU A 111 -6.83 8.14 -12.00
N ILE A 112 -6.07 9.15 -12.43
CA ILE A 112 -4.82 8.95 -13.18
C ILE A 112 -3.71 8.52 -12.22
N LEU A 113 -3.18 7.32 -12.38
CA LEU A 113 -2.04 6.80 -11.61
C LEU A 113 -0.85 6.63 -12.55
N PHE A 114 0.14 7.54 -12.50
CA PHE A 114 1.27 7.59 -13.43
C PHE A 114 2.22 6.40 -13.36
N TRP A 115 2.07 5.55 -12.34
CA TRP A 115 2.85 4.34 -12.16
C TRP A 115 2.15 3.07 -12.64
N LEU A 116 0.85 3.10 -12.93
CA LEU A 116 0.16 1.98 -13.56
C LEU A 116 0.52 1.85 -15.06
#